data_AF-A0A5C2RPQ5-F1
#
_entry.id   AF-A0A5C2RPQ5-F1
#
_cell.length_a   1.000
_cell.length_b   1.000
_cell.length_c   1.000
_cell.angle_alpha   90.00
_cell.angle_beta   90.00
_cell.angle_gamma   90.00
#
_symmetry.space_group_name_H-M   'P 1'
#
loop_
_entity.id
_entity.type
_entity.pdbx_description
1 polymer ?
#
loop_
_entity_poly.entity_id
_entity_poly.type
_entity_poly.pdbx_seq_one_letter_code
_entity_poly.pdbx_strand_id
1 'polypeptide(L)'
;MRNPLEPTVPDSDHWRLSLAFGGTISYTIIKALDGVIDVYDPAPFPDHHTVSHWRVPIAYFPGVKTWVVSVDTTQDLLLVARGQPYGETDWDVTVHVRSLKRPDAPHPRARSRSLYAAPSGLKCYGMSKIQIHEQFVIWSLRTLESVQVEVWNWCTGDKIWGRQFDETVTYTLLDAAHILMASAHWDELRVYRFDPPDEAADGILRLGFPFEDRCNPHIQQSSIPAPPPNAPFWPDPELRVLMIVYWFMRRGTPPGGALLIPYTTFRRLLRPEPTTGEPTYTPPLRIPWEQWGAQGSVVLQEPADERVVLLHSYPYGSRVSFHTADQPGGRLGPNWWKHTDIVTFDLNPYGDKYAHNPYVACPPRPAQWSAEQLKTWIRDSATPLSASSFARHEESPTLYSPSIIAHSYGFTEFFPPSYGQLPSGVQEIGFRTHFFGQDGSEAIEDAAD
;
A
#
# COMPACT_ATOMS: atom_id res chain seq x y z
N MET A 1 -0.66 9.01 -25.16
CA MET A 1 -1.07 7.91 -26.07
C MET A 1 -2.00 6.99 -25.30
N ARG A 2 -2.90 6.25 -25.96
CA ARG A 2 -3.73 5.26 -25.24
C ARG A 2 -2.83 4.17 -24.64
N ASN A 3 -2.97 3.90 -23.33
CA ASN A 3 -2.61 2.58 -22.81
C ASN A 3 -3.39 1.52 -23.60
N PRO A 4 -2.87 0.27 -23.74
CA PRO A 4 -3.74 -0.81 -24.13
C PRO A 4 -4.92 -0.84 -23.16
N LEU A 5 -6.13 -0.93 -23.70
CA LEU A 5 -7.30 -1.20 -22.89
C LEU A 5 -7.03 -2.52 -22.16
N GLU A 6 -6.94 -2.50 -20.83
CA GLU A 6 -7.31 -3.67 -20.05
C GLU A 6 -8.71 -4.03 -20.56
N PRO A 7 -8.91 -5.19 -21.19
CA PRO A 7 -10.25 -5.53 -21.65
C PRO A 7 -11.15 -5.55 -20.42
N THR A 8 -12.36 -4.98 -20.55
CA THR A 8 -13.44 -5.32 -19.64
C THR A 8 -13.79 -6.78 -19.90
N VAL A 9 -13.00 -7.69 -19.33
CA VAL A 9 -13.27 -9.12 -19.33
C VAL A 9 -14.68 -9.28 -18.75
N PRO A 10 -15.57 -10.07 -19.37
CA PRO A 10 -16.79 -10.48 -18.69
C PRO A 10 -16.43 -11.12 -17.35
N ASP A 11 -17.37 -11.18 -16.39
CA ASP A 11 -17.09 -11.81 -15.08
C ASP A 11 -16.91 -13.33 -15.22
N SER A 12 -15.73 -13.75 -15.67
CA SER A 12 -15.30 -15.14 -15.83
C SER A 12 -14.57 -15.61 -14.58
N ASP A 13 -15.27 -16.41 -13.77
CA ASP A 13 -14.77 -17.56 -13.01
C ASP A 13 -13.51 -17.42 -12.12
N HIS A 14 -13.10 -16.20 -11.77
CA HIS A 14 -11.83 -15.97 -11.07
C HIS A 14 -12.02 -15.21 -9.76
N TRP A 15 -11.46 -15.79 -8.69
CA TRP A 15 -11.28 -15.15 -7.39
C TRP A 15 -10.46 -13.86 -7.54
N ARG A 16 -10.84 -12.78 -6.84
CA ARG A 16 -10.08 -11.51 -6.84
C ARG A 16 -9.43 -11.27 -5.49
N LEU A 17 -8.11 -11.37 -5.44
CA LEU A 17 -7.28 -10.92 -4.32
C LEU A 17 -7.21 -9.38 -4.31
N SER A 18 -7.35 -8.76 -3.15
CA SER A 18 -7.13 -7.33 -2.95
C SER A 18 -6.68 -7.02 -1.52
N LEU A 19 -5.85 -5.99 -1.36
CA LEU A 19 -5.35 -5.55 -0.07
C LEU A 19 -6.22 -4.45 0.52
N ALA A 20 -6.47 -4.53 1.82
CA ALA A 20 -7.26 -3.61 2.61
C ALA A 20 -6.34 -2.81 3.55
N PHE A 21 -6.33 -1.49 3.38
CA PHE A 21 -5.44 -0.60 4.13
C PHE A 21 -6.22 0.13 5.23
N GLY A 22 -6.24 -0.42 6.44
CA GLY A 22 -6.87 0.17 7.63
C GLY A 22 -5.87 0.47 8.74
N GLY A 23 -6.22 0.11 9.98
CA GLY A 23 -5.28 0.11 11.10
C GLY A 23 -4.17 -0.95 10.98
N THR A 24 -4.46 -2.07 10.30
CA THR A 24 -3.53 -3.10 9.80
C THR A 24 -3.50 -3.06 8.27
N ILE A 25 -2.70 -3.94 7.64
CA ILE A 25 -2.90 -4.31 6.23
C ILE A 25 -3.47 -5.73 6.19
N SER A 26 -4.78 -5.84 5.96
CA SER A 26 -5.48 -7.10 5.78
C SER A 26 -5.57 -7.46 4.29
N TYR A 27 -5.93 -8.70 3.97
CA TYR A 27 -6.20 -9.12 2.60
C TYR A 27 -7.60 -9.71 2.44
N THR A 28 -8.12 -9.61 1.22
CA THR A 28 -9.49 -9.97 0.87
C THR A 28 -9.51 -10.79 -0.40
N ILE A 29 -10.26 -11.89 -0.42
CA ILE A 29 -10.44 -12.77 -1.58
C ILE A 29 -11.93 -12.78 -1.92
N ILE A 30 -12.31 -12.12 -3.02
CA ILE A 30 -13.68 -12.10 -3.51
C ILE A 30 -13.92 -13.37 -4.33
N LYS A 31 -14.48 -14.40 -3.70
CA LYS A 31 -14.89 -15.67 -4.31
C LYS A 31 -16.32 -15.54 -4.85
N ALA A 32 -16.42 -14.90 -6.02
CA ALA A 32 -17.70 -14.44 -6.57
C ALA A 32 -18.70 -15.57 -6.90
N LEU A 33 -18.22 -16.71 -7.42
CA LEU A 33 -19.06 -17.89 -7.70
C LEU A 33 -19.57 -18.55 -6.42
N ASP A 34 -18.72 -18.62 -5.40
CA ASP A 34 -19.04 -19.17 -4.07
C ASP A 34 -19.93 -18.24 -3.23
N GLY A 35 -20.26 -17.05 -3.75
CA GLY A 35 -21.07 -16.04 -3.07
C GLY A 35 -20.40 -15.45 -1.83
N VAL A 36 -19.07 -15.49 -1.75
CA VAL A 36 -18.29 -15.22 -0.53
C VAL A 36 -17.18 -14.20 -0.75
N ILE A 37 -16.90 -13.42 0.28
CA ILE A 37 -15.65 -12.68 0.48
C ILE A 37 -14.96 -13.33 1.67
N ASP A 38 -13.78 -13.89 1.48
CA ASP A 38 -12.91 -14.26 2.60
C ASP A 38 -12.02 -13.06 2.95
N VAL A 39 -11.95 -12.71 4.23
CA VAL A 39 -11.11 -11.63 4.78
C VAL A 39 -10.12 -12.26 5.75
N TYR A 40 -8.86 -11.85 5.69
CA TYR A 40 -7.81 -12.36 6.55
C TYR A 40 -6.94 -11.21 7.06
N ASP A 41 -6.52 -11.28 8.32
CA ASP A 41 -5.67 -10.28 8.97
C ASP A 41 -4.50 -10.98 9.69
N PRO A 42 -3.24 -10.61 9.39
CA PRO A 42 -2.05 -11.25 9.97
C PRO A 42 -2.04 -11.11 11.49
N ALA A 43 -1.53 -12.12 12.19
CA ALA A 43 -1.73 -12.25 13.63
C ALA A 43 -1.20 -11.02 14.44
N PRO A 44 -2.03 -10.42 15.32
CA PRO A 44 -1.64 -9.23 16.09
C PRO A 44 -0.71 -9.52 17.29
N PHE A 45 -0.30 -10.78 17.50
CA PHE A 45 0.62 -11.21 18.55
C PHE A 45 1.60 -12.25 18.00
N PRO A 46 2.90 -12.22 18.37
CA PRO A 46 3.89 -13.18 17.89
C PRO A 46 3.68 -14.58 18.47
N ASP A 47 3.11 -14.69 19.67
CA ASP A 47 2.87 -15.98 20.36
C ASP A 47 1.64 -16.73 19.84
N HIS A 48 0.95 -16.17 18.84
CA HIS A 48 -0.27 -16.72 18.25
C HIS A 48 -0.12 -16.75 16.72
N HIS A 49 0.58 -17.77 16.21
CA HIS A 49 0.66 -18.10 14.77
C HIS A 49 -0.70 -18.63 14.28
N THR A 50 -1.70 -17.75 14.27
CA THR A 50 -3.03 -17.96 13.74
C THR A 50 -3.52 -16.67 13.09
N VAL A 51 -3.50 -16.61 11.76
CA VAL A 51 -4.14 -15.56 10.98
C VAL A 51 -5.63 -15.51 11.31
N SER A 52 -6.15 -14.30 11.56
CA SER A 52 -7.58 -14.11 11.83
C SER A 52 -8.35 -14.14 10.52
N HIS A 53 -9.32 -15.04 10.38
CA HIS A 53 -10.14 -15.23 9.17
C HIS A 53 -11.62 -14.94 9.42
N TRP A 54 -12.27 -14.27 8.45
CA TRP A 54 -13.70 -14.04 8.41
C TRP A 54 -14.26 -14.40 7.03
N ARG A 55 -15.24 -15.31 7.00
CA ARG A 55 -15.97 -15.69 5.79
C ARG A 55 -17.29 -14.93 5.68
N VAL A 56 -17.38 -14.00 4.73
CA VAL A 56 -18.47 -13.03 4.61
C VAL A 56 -19.35 -13.29 3.37
N PRO A 57 -20.64 -13.62 3.53
CA PRO A 57 -21.57 -13.77 2.40
C PRO A 57 -21.80 -12.47 1.61
N ILE A 58 -21.59 -12.51 0.30
CA ILE A 58 -21.89 -11.42 -0.66
C ILE A 58 -23.39 -11.07 -0.65
N ALA A 59 -24.26 -12.01 -0.29
CA ALA A 59 -25.71 -11.83 -0.22
C ALA A 59 -26.17 -10.71 0.75
N TYR A 60 -25.35 -10.29 1.71
CA TYR A 60 -25.66 -9.15 2.61
C TYR A 60 -25.49 -7.76 1.95
N PHE A 61 -25.08 -7.71 0.67
CA PHE A 61 -24.65 -6.49 -0.02
C PHE A 61 -25.43 -6.23 -1.34
N PRO A 62 -26.56 -5.51 -1.29
CA PRO A 62 -27.32 -5.11 -2.49
C PRO A 62 -26.50 -4.40 -3.58
N GLY A 63 -26.96 -4.52 -4.83
CA GLY A 63 -26.25 -4.08 -6.04
C GLY A 63 -25.82 -5.28 -6.89
N VAL A 64 -25.25 -5.03 -8.07
CA VAL A 64 -25.01 -6.07 -9.10
C VAL A 64 -23.65 -6.75 -8.91
N LYS A 65 -22.57 -5.97 -8.79
CA LYS A 65 -21.18 -6.45 -8.86
C LYS A 65 -20.34 -5.88 -7.73
N THR A 66 -19.60 -6.73 -7.00
CA THR A 66 -18.57 -6.27 -6.06
C THR A 66 -17.39 -5.74 -6.86
N TRP A 67 -17.00 -4.50 -6.60
CA TRP A 67 -15.85 -3.85 -7.26
C TRP A 67 -14.59 -3.97 -6.42
N VAL A 68 -14.71 -3.65 -5.12
CA VAL A 68 -13.63 -3.69 -4.14
C VAL A 68 -14.22 -3.92 -2.75
N VAL A 69 -13.44 -4.56 -1.88
CA VAL A 69 -13.69 -4.69 -0.45
C VAL A 69 -12.52 -4.02 0.27
N SER A 70 -12.79 -3.38 1.40
CA SER A 70 -11.75 -2.94 2.33
C SER A 70 -12.25 -3.10 3.77
N VAL A 71 -11.32 -3.28 4.69
CA VAL A 71 -11.60 -3.59 6.10
C VAL A 71 -10.62 -2.85 7.01
N ASP A 72 -11.05 -2.63 8.24
CA ASP A 72 -10.19 -2.22 9.34
C ASP A 72 -10.59 -3.03 10.57
N THR A 73 -9.85 -4.10 10.83
CA THR A 73 -10.12 -5.06 11.92
C THR A 73 -10.05 -4.39 13.28
N THR A 74 -9.20 -3.37 13.42
CA THR A 74 -9.02 -2.58 14.64
C THR A 74 -10.28 -1.79 15.00
N GLN A 75 -11.04 -1.35 14.00
CA GLN A 75 -12.31 -0.61 14.16
C GLN A 75 -13.57 -1.49 13.97
N ASP A 76 -13.40 -2.80 13.76
CA ASP A 76 -14.46 -3.74 13.35
C ASP A 76 -15.19 -3.30 12.06
N LEU A 77 -14.52 -2.58 11.16
CA LEU A 77 -15.14 -1.97 9.99
C LEU A 77 -14.99 -2.86 8.74
N LEU A 78 -16.10 -3.04 8.03
CA LEU A 78 -16.16 -3.68 6.71
C LEU A 78 -16.84 -2.74 5.71
N LEU A 79 -16.15 -2.44 4.62
CA LEU A 79 -16.61 -1.66 3.48
C LEU A 79 -16.69 -2.52 2.22
N VAL A 80 -17.88 -2.62 1.61
CA VAL A 80 -18.09 -3.38 0.37
C VAL A 80 -18.69 -2.48 -0.70
N ALA A 81 -17.91 -2.19 -1.75
CA ALA A 81 -18.36 -1.38 -2.88
C ALA A 81 -19.11 -2.23 -3.90
N ARG A 82 -20.39 -1.92 -4.12
CA ARG A 82 -21.28 -2.59 -5.08
C ARG A 82 -21.72 -1.61 -6.17
N GLY A 83 -21.40 -1.92 -7.42
CA GLY A 83 -21.93 -1.21 -8.58
C GLY A 83 -23.44 -1.43 -8.73
N GLN A 84 -24.18 -0.38 -9.07
CA GLN A 84 -25.62 -0.40 -9.29
C GLN A 84 -25.98 -0.71 -10.75
N PRO A 85 -27.24 -1.07 -11.04
CA PRO A 85 -27.74 -1.13 -12.42
C PRO A 85 -27.70 0.26 -13.06
N TYR A 86 -27.17 0.35 -14.28
CA TYR A 86 -26.98 1.64 -14.95
C TYR A 86 -28.32 2.27 -15.34
N GLY A 87 -28.61 3.44 -14.78
CA GLY A 87 -29.84 4.21 -15.05
C GLY A 87 -31.01 3.96 -14.09
N GLU A 88 -30.82 3.15 -13.04
CA GLU A 88 -31.83 2.97 -11.97
C GLU A 88 -31.69 3.97 -10.81
N THR A 89 -30.52 4.58 -10.64
CA THR A 89 -30.18 5.49 -9.52
C THR A 89 -29.33 6.67 -9.97
N ASP A 90 -29.40 7.79 -9.23
CA ASP A 90 -28.55 8.98 -9.43
C ASP A 90 -27.06 8.77 -9.07
N TRP A 91 -26.69 7.55 -8.65
CA TRP A 91 -25.35 7.14 -8.27
C TRP A 91 -24.99 5.79 -8.90
N ASP A 92 -23.73 5.62 -9.32
CA ASP A 92 -23.23 4.36 -9.88
C ASP A 92 -22.82 3.34 -8.80
N VAL A 93 -22.42 3.80 -7.60
CA VAL A 93 -21.81 2.93 -6.58
C VAL A 93 -22.46 3.13 -5.21
N THR A 94 -22.77 2.02 -4.55
CA THR A 94 -23.09 1.98 -3.11
C THR A 94 -21.93 1.34 -2.38
N VAL A 95 -21.30 2.05 -1.44
CA VAL A 95 -20.35 1.48 -0.49
C VAL A 95 -21.10 1.14 0.79
N HIS A 96 -21.27 -0.15 1.06
CA HIS A 96 -21.96 -0.61 2.26
C HIS A 96 -21.04 -0.57 3.48
N VAL A 97 -21.53 0.00 4.58
CA VAL A 97 -20.80 0.14 5.85
C VAL A 97 -21.35 -0.89 6.85
N ARG A 98 -20.53 -1.85 7.27
CA ARG A 98 -20.91 -2.97 8.15
C ARG A 98 -19.91 -3.19 9.29
N SER A 99 -20.34 -3.91 10.31
CA SER A 99 -19.42 -4.58 11.23
C SER A 99 -18.75 -5.75 10.51
N LEU A 100 -17.45 -5.97 10.73
CA LEU A 100 -16.74 -7.15 10.20
C LEU A 100 -17.16 -8.43 10.95
N LYS A 101 -17.35 -8.34 12.28
CA LYS A 101 -17.90 -9.41 13.12
C LYS A 101 -19.39 -9.68 12.88
N ARG A 102 -20.11 -8.70 12.33
CA ARG A 102 -21.55 -8.75 12.00
C ARG A 102 -21.84 -8.14 10.63
N PRO A 103 -21.46 -8.81 9.52
CA PRO A 103 -21.65 -8.29 8.16
C PRO A 103 -23.13 -8.23 7.74
N ASP A 104 -24.02 -8.88 8.49
CA ASP A 104 -25.47 -8.76 8.40
C ASP A 104 -26.00 -7.37 8.82
N ALA A 105 -25.26 -6.67 9.68
CA ALA A 105 -25.71 -5.46 10.37
C ALA A 105 -24.89 -4.20 9.99
N PRO A 106 -25.53 -3.01 9.91
CA PRO A 106 -24.81 -1.75 9.80
C PRO A 106 -23.76 -1.58 10.91
N HIS A 107 -22.64 -0.92 10.60
CA HIS A 107 -21.60 -0.66 11.61
C HIS A 107 -22.16 0.24 12.74
N PRO A 108 -21.97 -0.09 14.03
CA PRO A 108 -22.61 0.63 15.12
C PRO A 108 -22.18 2.10 15.30
N ARG A 109 -21.02 2.51 14.74
CA ARG A 109 -20.58 3.91 14.71
C ARG A 109 -21.05 4.68 13.47
N ALA A 110 -21.63 4.01 12.47
CA ALA A 110 -22.04 4.63 11.22
C ALA A 110 -23.50 5.11 11.28
N ARG A 111 -23.70 6.43 11.14
CA ARG A 111 -25.02 7.06 11.01
C ARG A 111 -25.78 6.57 9.77
N SER A 112 -25.04 6.22 8.72
CA SER A 112 -25.57 5.74 7.43
C SER A 112 -25.05 4.33 7.13
N ARG A 113 -25.97 3.39 6.84
CA ARG A 113 -25.62 2.00 6.45
C ARG A 113 -24.86 1.87 5.13
N SER A 114 -24.83 2.95 4.35
CA SER A 114 -24.23 3.02 3.02
C SER A 114 -23.78 4.45 2.72
N LEU A 115 -22.70 4.57 1.95
CA LEU A 115 -22.25 5.80 1.30
C LEU A 115 -22.55 5.67 -0.20
N TYR A 116 -22.87 6.78 -0.87
CA TYR A 116 -23.35 6.78 -2.26
C TYR A 116 -22.43 7.63 -3.12
N ALA A 117 -21.73 7.00 -4.07
CA ALA A 117 -20.74 7.66 -4.91
C ALA A 117 -21.21 7.74 -6.36
N ALA A 118 -21.21 8.96 -6.89
CA ALA A 118 -21.51 9.31 -8.27
C ALA A 118 -20.33 10.16 -8.80
N PRO A 119 -19.60 9.73 -9.85
CA PRO A 119 -18.69 10.62 -10.54
C PRO A 119 -19.49 11.72 -11.27
N SER A 120 -18.91 12.91 -11.39
CA SER A 120 -19.61 14.15 -11.79
C SER A 120 -20.30 14.08 -13.17
N GLY A 121 -21.52 13.53 -13.22
CA GLY A 121 -22.28 13.31 -14.47
C GLY A 121 -21.68 12.25 -15.40
N LEU A 122 -20.67 11.49 -14.95
CA LEU A 122 -19.91 10.55 -15.76
C LEU A 122 -20.05 9.12 -15.24
N LYS A 123 -20.33 8.18 -16.14
CA LYS A 123 -20.43 6.75 -15.81
C LYS A 123 -19.14 6.24 -15.16
N CYS A 124 -19.29 5.61 -14.01
CA CYS A 124 -18.20 4.93 -13.32
C CYS A 124 -17.94 3.53 -13.91
N TYR A 125 -16.66 3.20 -14.09
CA TYR A 125 -16.20 1.90 -14.61
C TYR A 125 -15.51 1.04 -13.54
N GLY A 126 -15.28 1.59 -12.34
CA GLY A 126 -14.73 0.86 -11.20
C GLY A 126 -14.36 1.78 -10.04
N MET A 127 -14.31 1.20 -8.85
CA MET A 127 -13.78 1.82 -7.62
C MET A 127 -12.58 1.00 -7.15
N SER A 128 -11.51 1.65 -6.69
CA SER A 128 -10.30 0.99 -6.21
C SER A 128 -9.53 1.83 -5.19
N LYS A 129 -8.48 1.21 -4.62
CA LYS A 129 -7.51 1.82 -3.69
C LYS A 129 -8.14 2.37 -2.39
N ILE A 130 -9.16 1.70 -1.85
CA ILE A 130 -9.81 2.15 -0.61
C ILE A 130 -8.83 2.08 0.57
N GLN A 131 -8.62 3.19 1.27
CA GLN A 131 -7.92 3.21 2.56
C GLN A 131 -8.83 3.79 3.65
N ILE A 132 -8.65 3.32 4.89
CA ILE A 132 -9.40 3.67 6.08
C ILE A 132 -8.42 4.23 7.11
N HIS A 133 -8.75 5.34 7.75
CA HIS A 133 -8.02 5.88 8.90
C HIS A 133 -8.98 6.64 9.82
N GLU A 134 -9.12 6.18 11.06
CA GLU A 134 -10.11 6.70 12.01
C GLU A 134 -11.52 6.73 11.39
N GLN A 135 -12.26 7.84 11.52
CA GLN A 135 -13.53 8.13 10.86
C GLN A 135 -13.45 8.37 9.34
N PHE A 136 -12.26 8.47 8.74
CA PHE A 136 -12.11 8.80 7.32
C PHE A 136 -11.90 7.56 6.46
N VAL A 137 -12.46 7.61 5.24
CA VAL A 137 -12.18 6.67 4.16
C VAL A 137 -11.89 7.46 2.88
N ILE A 138 -10.87 7.03 2.14
CA ILE A 138 -10.52 7.58 0.82
C ILE A 138 -10.70 6.50 -0.26
N TRP A 139 -11.15 6.86 -1.45
CA TRP A 139 -11.20 5.97 -2.62
C TRP A 139 -11.01 6.69 -3.95
N SER A 140 -10.70 5.93 -5.00
CA SER A 140 -10.71 6.39 -6.39
C SER A 140 -11.82 5.74 -7.21
N LEU A 141 -12.58 6.57 -7.91
CA LEU A 141 -13.55 6.22 -8.95
C LEU A 141 -12.86 6.40 -10.31
N ARG A 142 -12.90 5.39 -11.18
CA ARG A 142 -12.43 5.48 -12.57
C ARG A 142 -13.62 5.81 -13.49
N THR A 143 -13.55 6.92 -14.22
CA THR A 143 -14.49 7.24 -15.31
C THR A 143 -13.88 6.83 -16.66
N LEU A 144 -14.50 7.22 -17.78
CA LEU A 144 -13.93 7.00 -19.12
C LEU A 144 -12.68 7.86 -19.39
N GLU A 145 -12.62 9.06 -18.80
CA GLU A 145 -11.68 10.11 -19.18
C GLU A 145 -10.86 10.66 -17.98
N SER A 146 -11.27 10.34 -16.74
CA SER A 146 -10.71 10.91 -15.51
C SER A 146 -10.72 9.93 -14.34
N VAL A 147 -9.94 10.24 -13.31
CA VAL A 147 -10.01 9.61 -11.98
C VAL A 147 -10.56 10.63 -10.99
N GLN A 148 -11.62 10.28 -10.27
CA GLN A 148 -12.16 11.08 -9.17
C GLN A 148 -11.76 10.45 -7.84
N VAL A 149 -10.99 11.17 -7.03
CA VAL A 149 -10.60 10.76 -5.67
C VAL A 149 -11.51 11.47 -4.67
N GLU A 150 -12.02 10.75 -3.68
CA GLU A 150 -12.93 11.29 -2.67
C GLU A 150 -12.54 10.86 -1.26
N VAL A 151 -12.72 11.76 -0.29
CA VAL A 151 -12.63 11.47 1.15
C VAL A 151 -14.00 11.65 1.78
N TRP A 152 -14.45 10.63 2.50
CA TRP A 152 -15.71 10.59 3.21
C TRP A 152 -15.48 10.34 4.71
N ASN A 153 -16.32 10.92 5.55
CA ASN A 153 -16.43 10.54 6.96
C ASN A 153 -17.45 9.40 7.05
N TRP A 154 -16.99 8.16 7.25
CA TRP A 154 -17.88 7.00 7.25
C TRP A 154 -18.75 6.92 8.52
N CYS A 155 -18.36 7.59 9.61
CA CYS A 155 -19.17 7.70 10.82
C CYS A 155 -20.40 8.60 10.59
N THR A 156 -20.23 9.78 10.01
CA THR A 156 -21.33 10.74 9.79
C THR A 156 -22.10 10.49 8.50
N GLY A 157 -21.45 9.93 7.48
CA GLY A 157 -21.98 9.71 6.14
C GLY A 157 -21.69 10.83 5.14
N ASP A 158 -20.92 11.85 5.54
CA ASP A 158 -20.68 13.06 4.72
C ASP A 158 -19.44 12.92 3.82
N LYS A 159 -19.51 13.46 2.59
CA LYS A 159 -18.32 13.66 1.76
C LYS A 159 -17.59 14.91 2.21
N ILE A 160 -16.36 14.75 2.67
CA ILE A 160 -15.52 15.83 3.23
C ILE A 160 -14.75 16.54 2.12
N TRP A 161 -14.25 15.77 1.14
CA TRP A 161 -13.48 16.28 0.02
C TRP A 161 -13.69 15.39 -1.21
N GLY A 162 -13.58 15.96 -2.41
CA GLY A 162 -13.68 15.20 -3.64
C GLY A 162 -13.13 15.98 -4.81
N ARG A 163 -12.33 15.32 -5.65
CA ARG A 163 -11.64 15.96 -6.77
C ARG A 163 -11.48 15.05 -7.97
N GLN A 164 -11.73 15.61 -9.14
CA GLN A 164 -11.45 15.00 -10.44
C GLN A 164 -10.02 15.36 -10.92
N PHE A 165 -9.37 14.39 -11.55
CA PHE A 165 -8.07 14.50 -12.21
C PHE A 165 -8.17 13.88 -13.60
N ASP A 166 -7.68 14.56 -14.64
CA ASP A 166 -7.78 14.13 -16.04
C ASP A 166 -6.69 13.09 -16.43
N GLU A 167 -6.15 12.41 -15.42
CA GLU A 167 -4.99 11.53 -15.51
C GLU A 167 -5.02 10.45 -14.39
N THR A 168 -4.16 9.45 -14.50
CA THR A 168 -4.12 8.34 -13.53
C THR A 168 -3.25 8.67 -12.33
N VAL A 169 -3.90 9.09 -11.23
CA VAL A 169 -3.23 9.37 -9.96
C VAL A 169 -3.00 8.11 -9.10
N THR A 170 -1.94 8.19 -8.30
CA THR A 170 -1.66 7.32 -7.16
C THR A 170 -1.66 8.16 -5.89
N TYR A 171 -2.11 7.59 -4.77
CA TYR A 171 -2.25 8.33 -3.52
C TYR A 171 -2.10 7.42 -2.30
N THR A 172 -1.83 8.04 -1.16
CA THR A 172 -2.00 7.43 0.16
C THR A 172 -2.37 8.51 1.19
N LEU A 173 -3.15 8.18 2.22
CA LEU A 173 -3.37 9.09 3.35
C LEU A 173 -2.04 9.37 4.07
N LEU A 174 -1.80 10.66 4.36
CA LEU A 174 -0.77 11.05 5.31
C LEU A 174 -1.36 11.05 6.71
N ASP A 175 -2.44 11.74 7.00
CA ASP A 175 -3.02 11.78 8.34
C ASP A 175 -4.53 12.05 8.26
N ALA A 176 -5.14 12.36 9.41
CA ALA A 176 -6.53 12.76 9.53
C ALA A 176 -6.92 14.06 8.78
N ALA A 177 -5.98 14.73 8.09
CA ALA A 177 -6.19 15.99 7.37
C ALA A 177 -5.58 16.02 5.95
N HIS A 178 -4.61 15.16 5.62
CA HIS A 178 -3.77 15.28 4.42
C HIS A 178 -3.68 14.00 3.56
N ILE A 179 -3.59 14.17 2.24
CA ILE A 179 -3.39 13.10 1.24
C ILE A 179 -2.10 13.39 0.47
N LEU A 180 -1.22 12.41 0.32
CA LEU A 180 -0.10 12.45 -0.61
C LEU A 180 -0.54 11.88 -1.97
N MET A 181 -0.19 12.55 -3.06
CA MET A 181 -0.53 12.15 -4.43
C MET A 181 0.67 12.25 -5.39
N ALA A 182 0.70 11.38 -6.39
CA ALA A 182 1.63 11.41 -7.53
C ALA A 182 0.92 10.96 -8.82
N SER A 183 1.38 11.46 -9.97
CA SER A 183 0.93 11.04 -11.30
C SER A 183 2.10 10.78 -12.26
N ALA A 184 1.86 9.98 -13.30
CA ALA A 184 2.78 9.67 -14.39
C ALA A 184 3.22 10.89 -15.23
N HIS A 185 2.64 12.08 -14.97
CA HIS A 185 2.90 13.33 -15.68
C HIS A 185 3.32 14.49 -14.74
N TRP A 186 3.62 14.20 -13.47
CA TRP A 186 4.09 15.21 -12.50
C TRP A 186 5.59 15.06 -12.20
N ASP A 187 6.29 16.19 -12.12
CA ASP A 187 7.70 16.33 -11.71
C ASP A 187 7.88 16.34 -10.18
N GLU A 188 6.78 16.09 -9.44
CA GLU A 188 6.67 16.32 -8.00
C GLU A 188 5.62 15.42 -7.33
N LEU A 189 5.79 15.19 -6.03
CA LEU A 189 4.70 14.79 -5.14
C LEU A 189 3.83 16.01 -4.80
N ARG A 190 2.52 15.81 -4.64
CA ARG A 190 1.59 16.85 -4.17
C ARG A 190 0.89 16.41 -2.89
N VAL A 191 0.76 17.31 -1.92
CA VAL A 191 -0.06 17.12 -0.73
C VAL A 191 -1.31 17.98 -0.82
N TYR A 192 -2.47 17.34 -0.69
CA TYR A 192 -3.76 18.01 -0.56
C TYR A 192 -4.24 17.94 0.89
N ARG A 193 -4.93 18.99 1.35
CA ARG A 193 -5.58 19.02 2.66
C ARG A 193 -7.10 18.87 2.48
N PHE A 194 -7.69 17.91 3.17
CA PHE A 194 -9.13 17.64 3.17
C PHE A 194 -9.84 18.07 4.47
N ASP A 195 -9.12 18.23 5.58
CA ASP A 195 -9.70 18.74 6.84
C ASP A 195 -8.81 19.82 7.50
N PRO A 196 -9.28 21.07 7.67
CA PRO A 196 -10.40 21.65 6.91
C PRO A 196 -10.09 21.62 5.41
N PRO A 197 -11.08 21.41 4.53
CA PRO A 197 -10.85 21.25 3.10
C PRO A 197 -10.23 22.51 2.49
N ASP A 198 -9.20 22.30 1.67
CA ASP A 198 -8.54 23.38 0.93
C ASP A 198 -8.96 23.37 -0.55
N GLU A 199 -9.39 24.54 -1.04
CA GLU A 199 -9.74 24.74 -2.44
C GLU A 199 -8.51 24.92 -3.36
N ALA A 200 -7.30 24.97 -2.81
CA ALA A 200 -6.04 25.13 -3.55
C ALA A 200 -5.90 24.09 -4.69
N ALA A 201 -6.01 24.58 -5.92
CA ALA A 201 -5.98 23.76 -7.14
C ALA A 201 -4.67 22.96 -7.30
N ASP A 202 -3.54 23.42 -6.74
CA ASP A 202 -2.25 22.73 -6.83
C ASP A 202 -1.83 22.01 -5.52
N GLY A 203 -2.74 21.93 -4.54
CA GLY A 203 -2.45 21.42 -3.20
C GLY A 203 -1.78 22.47 -2.30
N ILE A 204 -1.30 22.04 -1.13
CA ILE A 204 -0.66 22.93 -0.15
C ILE A 204 0.87 22.80 -0.12
N LEU A 205 1.41 21.65 -0.51
CA LEU A 205 2.84 21.34 -0.55
C LEU A 205 3.16 20.55 -1.82
N ARG A 206 4.24 20.92 -2.51
CA ARG A 206 4.72 20.31 -3.76
C ARG A 206 6.20 19.98 -3.60
N LEU A 207 6.57 18.70 -3.71
CA LEU A 207 7.94 18.22 -3.46
C LEU A 207 8.55 17.64 -4.75
N GLY A 208 9.51 18.33 -5.35
CA GLY A 208 10.16 17.89 -6.59
C GLY A 208 10.90 16.56 -6.44
N PHE A 209 10.88 15.74 -7.49
CA PHE A 209 11.52 14.41 -7.52
C PHE A 209 13.03 14.45 -7.85
N PRO A 210 13.81 13.39 -7.52
CA PRO A 210 15.23 13.27 -7.85
C PRO A 210 15.55 12.96 -9.32
N PHE A 211 14.56 12.75 -10.17
CA PHE A 211 14.73 12.13 -11.48
C PHE A 211 14.27 13.04 -12.64
N GLU A 212 14.96 12.91 -13.78
CA GLU A 212 14.70 13.69 -15.00
C GLU A 212 13.31 13.42 -15.62
N ASP A 213 12.92 14.28 -16.57
CA ASP A 213 11.70 14.23 -17.42
C ASP A 213 11.54 12.93 -18.22
N ARG A 214 11.24 11.81 -17.54
CA ARG A 214 10.80 10.51 -18.10
C ARG A 214 10.48 9.42 -17.07
N CYS A 215 10.34 9.73 -15.78
CA CYS A 215 9.88 8.76 -14.79
C CYS A 215 8.36 8.77 -14.61
N ASN A 216 7.81 7.61 -14.26
CA ASN A 216 6.42 7.42 -13.85
C ASN A 216 6.40 7.05 -12.35
N PRO A 217 6.07 7.97 -11.43
CA PRO A 217 6.00 7.68 -10.00
C PRO A 217 4.70 6.96 -9.61
N HIS A 218 4.80 6.00 -8.70
CA HIS A 218 3.69 5.22 -8.16
C HIS A 218 3.80 5.14 -6.64
N ILE A 219 2.85 5.77 -5.94
CA ILE A 219 2.72 5.62 -4.48
C ILE A 219 2.22 4.22 -4.17
N GLN A 220 3.03 3.42 -3.48
CA GLN A 220 2.56 2.18 -2.86
C GLN A 220 1.69 2.53 -1.67
N GLN A 221 0.53 1.89 -1.57
CA GLN A 221 -0.42 2.15 -0.50
C GLN A 221 0.14 1.68 0.85
N SER A 222 -0.06 2.50 1.87
CA SER A 222 0.39 2.26 3.24
C SER A 222 -0.79 2.35 4.20
N SER A 223 -0.91 1.43 5.14
CA SER A 223 -1.81 1.61 6.29
C SER A 223 -1.25 2.62 7.29
N ILE A 224 -2.12 3.12 8.16
CA ILE A 224 -1.75 4.01 9.26
C ILE A 224 -1.91 3.21 10.55
N PRO A 225 -0.81 2.72 11.17
CA PRO A 225 -0.88 1.80 12.31
C PRO A 225 -1.79 2.31 13.44
N ALA A 226 -2.88 1.59 13.68
CA ALA A 226 -3.75 1.79 14.83
C ALA A 226 -3.63 0.57 15.76
N PRO A 227 -3.25 0.73 17.04
CA PRO A 227 -3.03 -0.40 17.93
C PRO A 227 -4.36 -1.06 18.30
N PRO A 228 -4.48 -2.41 18.17
CA PRO A 228 -5.55 -3.16 18.80
C PRO A 228 -5.59 -2.90 20.32
N PRO A 229 -6.78 -2.88 20.97
CA PRO A 229 -6.92 -2.44 22.38
C PRO A 229 -6.06 -3.17 23.43
N ASN A 230 -5.51 -4.35 23.10
CA ASN A 230 -4.70 -5.18 23.98
C ASN A 230 -3.28 -5.46 23.42
N ALA A 231 -2.83 -4.77 22.37
CA ALA A 231 -1.51 -5.01 21.77
C ALA A 231 -0.37 -4.53 22.70
N PRO A 232 0.56 -5.40 23.14
CA PRO A 232 1.64 -5.02 24.05
C PRO A 232 2.75 -4.20 23.37
N PHE A 233 2.88 -4.36 22.05
CA PHE A 233 3.75 -3.60 21.17
C PHE A 233 3.00 -3.36 19.85
N TRP A 234 3.18 -2.18 19.25
CA TRP A 234 2.63 -1.86 17.94
C TRP A 234 3.55 -0.86 17.23
N PRO A 235 3.63 -0.86 15.89
CA PRO A 235 4.37 0.17 15.18
C PRO A 235 3.77 1.56 15.44
N ASP A 236 4.64 2.51 15.80
CA ASP A 236 4.25 3.91 15.98
C ASP A 236 3.88 4.52 14.61
N PRO A 237 2.65 5.05 14.41
CA PRO A 237 2.27 5.70 13.15
C PRO A 237 3.13 6.94 12.87
N GLU A 238 3.79 7.55 13.85
CA GLU A 238 4.71 8.66 13.62
C GLU A 238 6.03 8.25 12.96
N LEU A 239 6.44 6.99 13.14
CA LEU A 239 7.69 6.45 12.60
C LEU A 239 7.52 5.79 11.22
N ARG A 240 6.33 5.90 10.61
CA ARG A 240 6.02 5.16 9.38
C ARG A 240 6.74 5.65 8.13
N VAL A 241 6.91 4.74 7.18
CA VAL A 241 7.55 4.98 5.89
C VAL A 241 6.54 4.94 4.76
N LEU A 242 6.63 5.92 3.86
CA LEU A 242 5.86 6.01 2.63
C LEU A 242 6.76 5.62 1.45
N MET A 243 6.30 4.76 0.55
CA MET A 243 7.11 4.19 -0.53
C MET A 243 6.62 4.67 -1.91
N ILE A 244 7.49 5.31 -2.67
CA ILE A 244 7.23 5.78 -4.04
C ILE A 244 8.10 4.99 -5.01
N VAL A 245 7.55 3.99 -5.70
CA VAL A 245 8.26 3.25 -6.75
C VAL A 245 8.22 4.08 -8.04
N TYR A 246 9.29 4.11 -8.83
CA TYR A 246 9.30 4.83 -10.10
C TYR A 246 9.82 3.99 -11.28
N TRP A 247 9.20 4.16 -12.45
CA TRP A 247 9.56 3.43 -13.68
C TRP A 247 10.17 4.40 -14.69
N PHE A 248 11.31 4.07 -15.29
CA PHE A 248 11.79 4.81 -16.46
C PHE A 248 10.89 4.48 -17.67
N MET A 249 10.37 5.49 -18.36
CA MET A 249 9.45 5.36 -19.52
C MET A 249 10.06 4.68 -20.78
N ARG A 250 11.25 4.07 -20.69
CA ARG A 250 11.81 3.24 -21.77
C ARG A 250 11.11 1.87 -21.74
N ARG A 251 10.80 1.29 -22.91
CA ARG A 251 10.06 0.02 -22.97
C ARG A 251 10.93 -1.14 -22.45
N GLY A 252 10.40 -1.89 -21.48
CA GLY A 252 10.99 -3.14 -21.00
C GLY A 252 12.01 -3.00 -19.87
N THR A 253 12.32 -1.78 -19.42
CA THR A 253 13.13 -1.57 -18.21
C THR A 253 12.38 -1.94 -16.92
N PRO A 254 13.09 -2.40 -15.89
CA PRO A 254 12.58 -2.56 -14.51
C PRO A 254 12.11 -1.22 -13.87
N PRO A 255 11.53 -1.24 -12.66
CA PRO A 255 11.45 -0.04 -11.82
C PRO A 255 12.86 0.52 -11.60
N GLY A 256 13.06 1.81 -11.83
CA GLY A 256 14.37 2.46 -11.66
C GLY A 256 14.79 2.66 -10.19
N GLY A 257 13.98 2.18 -9.25
CA GLY A 257 14.17 2.31 -7.82
C GLY A 257 12.89 2.68 -7.06
N ALA A 258 13.07 3.05 -5.80
CA ALA A 258 12.03 3.60 -4.94
C ALA A 258 12.56 4.72 -4.03
N LEU A 259 11.66 5.62 -3.64
CA LEU A 259 11.88 6.62 -2.61
C LEU A 259 11.19 6.16 -1.33
N LEU A 260 11.95 5.99 -0.25
CA LEU A 260 11.41 5.77 1.09
C LEU A 260 11.38 7.09 1.84
N ILE A 261 10.18 7.55 2.20
CA ILE A 261 9.96 8.88 2.79
C ILE A 261 9.34 8.69 4.18
N PRO A 262 10.10 8.91 5.27
CA PRO A 262 9.54 8.92 6.62
C PRO A 262 8.44 9.98 6.77
N TYR A 263 7.33 9.64 7.43
CA TYR A 263 6.21 10.58 7.63
C TYR A 263 6.62 11.85 8.40
N THR A 264 7.63 11.77 9.27
CA THR A 264 8.23 12.93 9.96
C THR A 264 8.72 14.01 8.99
N THR A 265 9.11 13.66 7.76
CA THR A 265 9.41 14.63 6.69
C THR A 265 8.21 15.50 6.36
N PHE A 266 7.03 14.90 6.15
CA PHE A 266 5.81 15.63 5.87
C PHE A 266 5.38 16.46 7.08
N ARG A 267 5.46 15.93 8.30
CA ARG A 267 5.17 16.71 9.52
C ARG A 267 6.01 17.98 9.62
N ARG A 268 7.33 17.88 9.39
CA ARG A 268 8.26 19.03 9.41
C ARG A 268 7.92 20.10 8.36
N LEU A 269 7.46 19.68 7.18
CA LEU A 269 7.18 20.59 6.05
C LEU A 269 5.75 21.18 6.09
N LEU A 270 4.79 20.45 6.67
CA LEU A 270 3.40 20.89 6.88
C LEU A 270 3.21 21.69 8.18
N ARG A 271 4.13 21.55 9.15
CA ARG A 271 4.16 22.32 10.41
C ARG A 271 5.55 22.93 10.61
N PRO A 272 5.94 23.95 9.81
CA PRO A 272 7.18 24.68 10.06
C PRO A 272 7.16 25.29 11.48
N GLU A 273 8.30 25.26 12.16
CA GLU A 273 8.41 25.87 13.49
C GLU A 273 8.18 27.39 13.41
N PRO A 274 7.51 28.01 14.41
CA PRO A 274 7.21 29.43 14.41
C PRO A 274 8.46 30.29 14.68
N THR A 275 9.31 30.45 13.67
CA THR A 275 10.59 31.15 13.70
C THR A 275 10.44 32.68 13.73
N THR A 276 9.87 33.21 14.81
CA THR A 276 9.95 34.63 15.21
C THR A 276 9.56 35.66 14.13
N GLY A 277 8.57 35.31 13.31
CA GLY A 277 7.96 36.13 12.28
C GLY A 277 6.73 35.41 11.71
N GLU A 278 5.82 36.14 11.09
CA GLU A 278 4.70 35.51 10.39
C GLU A 278 5.22 34.75 9.16
N PRO A 279 4.88 33.46 8.97
CA PRO A 279 5.36 32.70 7.82
C PRO A 279 4.66 33.16 6.55
N THR A 280 5.32 34.01 5.77
CA THR A 280 4.82 34.62 4.52
C THR A 280 4.77 33.64 3.32
N TYR A 281 4.47 32.37 3.57
CA TYR A 281 4.36 31.33 2.54
C TYR A 281 2.91 31.24 2.04
N THR A 282 2.69 31.73 0.82
CA THR A 282 1.42 31.49 0.10
C THR A 282 1.44 30.08 -0.48
N PRO A 283 0.45 29.20 -0.21
CA PRO A 283 0.37 27.87 -0.82
C PRO A 283 0.17 27.94 -2.35
N PRO A 284 0.61 26.93 -3.12
CA PRO A 284 1.36 25.76 -2.68
C PRO A 284 2.83 26.08 -2.36
N LEU A 285 3.33 25.57 -1.22
CA LEU A 285 4.76 25.59 -0.93
C LEU A 285 5.48 24.60 -1.87
N ARG A 286 6.18 25.11 -2.89
CA ARG A 286 6.96 24.27 -3.83
C ARG A 286 8.43 24.19 -3.40
N ILE A 287 8.89 22.97 -3.13
CA ILE A 287 10.25 22.68 -2.65
C ILE A 287 10.94 21.76 -3.66
N PRO A 288 12.02 22.22 -4.34
CA PRO A 288 12.76 21.39 -5.29
C PRO A 288 13.59 20.32 -4.54
N TRP A 289 13.93 19.23 -5.23
CA TRP A 289 14.53 18.04 -4.63
C TRP A 289 15.76 18.34 -3.75
N GLU A 290 16.63 19.24 -4.19
CA GLU A 290 17.89 19.60 -3.54
C GLU A 290 17.70 20.16 -2.13
N GLN A 291 16.52 20.72 -1.83
CA GLN A 291 16.20 21.35 -0.55
C GLN A 291 15.56 20.39 0.46
N TRP A 292 14.96 19.27 0.02
CA TRP A 292 14.25 18.34 0.92
C TRP A 292 14.76 16.90 0.86
N GLY A 293 15.12 16.39 -0.32
CA GLY A 293 15.30 14.96 -0.59
C GLY A 293 16.33 14.29 0.30
N ALA A 294 17.57 14.80 0.28
CA ALA A 294 18.70 14.25 1.04
C ALA A 294 18.57 14.34 2.59
N GLN A 295 17.58 15.10 3.10
CA GLN A 295 17.26 15.17 4.53
C GLN A 295 15.95 14.44 4.89
N GLY A 296 15.08 14.21 3.91
CA GLY A 296 13.70 13.80 4.11
C GLY A 296 13.33 12.44 3.49
N SER A 297 14.27 11.78 2.81
CA SER A 297 14.04 10.49 2.16
C SER A 297 15.32 9.68 2.02
N VAL A 298 15.16 8.39 1.74
CA VAL A 298 16.21 7.47 1.29
C VAL A 298 15.87 7.06 -0.15
N VAL A 299 16.85 7.15 -1.05
CA VAL A 299 16.70 6.71 -2.45
C VAL A 299 17.27 5.29 -2.56
N LEU A 300 16.40 4.31 -2.83
CA LEU A 300 16.80 2.97 -3.22
C LEU A 300 16.93 2.94 -4.74
N GLN A 301 18.16 2.97 -5.27
CA GLN A 301 18.40 2.82 -6.71
C GLN A 301 18.59 1.34 -7.05
N GLU A 302 17.99 0.89 -8.14
CA GLU A 302 18.32 -0.42 -8.72
C GLU A 302 19.69 -0.33 -9.42
N PRO A 303 20.60 -1.30 -9.21
CA PRO A 303 21.91 -1.33 -9.86
C PRO A 303 21.79 -1.75 -11.34
N ALA A 304 22.87 -1.59 -12.10
CA ALA A 304 22.88 -1.95 -13.52
C ALA A 304 22.80 -3.47 -13.79
N ASP A 305 23.30 -4.29 -12.85
CA ASP A 305 23.58 -5.73 -13.06
C ASP A 305 22.72 -6.68 -12.19
N GLU A 306 21.79 -6.15 -11.39
CA GLU A 306 20.92 -6.90 -10.47
C GLU A 306 19.49 -6.37 -10.59
N ARG A 307 18.47 -7.15 -10.20
CA ARG A 307 17.08 -6.66 -10.18
C ARG A 307 16.48 -6.66 -8.78
N VAL A 308 15.81 -5.57 -8.44
CA VAL A 308 15.06 -5.43 -7.18
C VAL A 308 13.58 -5.34 -7.51
N VAL A 309 12.81 -6.35 -7.11
CA VAL A 309 11.36 -6.39 -7.37
C VAL A 309 10.65 -5.60 -6.28
N LEU A 310 10.67 -4.27 -6.45
CA LEU A 310 9.96 -3.26 -5.65
C LEU A 310 8.47 -3.14 -6.02
N LEU A 311 8.05 -3.83 -7.10
CA LEU A 311 6.65 -3.95 -7.49
C LEU A 311 5.92 -4.82 -6.44
N HIS A 312 4.78 -4.34 -5.95
CA HIS A 312 3.95 -4.97 -4.91
C HIS A 312 4.60 -5.12 -3.52
N SER A 313 5.59 -4.27 -3.20
CA SER A 313 6.04 -4.04 -1.82
C SER A 313 5.17 -3.01 -1.12
N TYR A 314 4.58 -3.38 0.02
CA TYR A 314 3.69 -2.52 0.81
C TYR A 314 4.27 -2.26 2.20
N PRO A 315 4.59 -0.99 2.55
CA PRO A 315 5.21 -0.64 3.81
C PRO A 315 4.18 -0.58 4.96
N TYR A 316 4.64 -0.89 6.17
CA TYR A 316 3.80 -0.83 7.38
C TYR A 316 4.60 -0.41 8.60
N GLY A 317 4.12 0.62 9.28
CA GLY A 317 4.93 1.32 10.26
C GLY A 317 6.27 1.72 9.65
N SER A 318 7.34 1.56 10.42
CA SER A 318 8.71 1.90 9.99
C SER A 318 9.32 0.93 8.96
N ARG A 319 8.63 -0.16 8.59
CA ARG A 319 9.19 -1.28 7.82
C ARG A 319 8.76 -1.30 6.37
N VAL A 320 9.69 -1.78 5.53
CA VAL A 320 9.51 -2.01 4.09
C VAL A 320 10.20 -3.31 3.70
N SER A 321 9.48 -4.24 3.10
CA SER A 321 10.01 -5.54 2.65
C SER A 321 9.93 -5.65 1.12
N PHE A 322 10.96 -6.22 0.48
CA PHE A 322 10.99 -6.43 -0.96
C PHE A 322 11.88 -7.61 -1.38
N HIS A 323 11.68 -8.12 -2.60
CA HIS A 323 12.51 -9.21 -3.15
C HIS A 323 13.72 -8.65 -3.91
N THR A 324 14.88 -9.26 -3.70
CA THR A 324 16.14 -8.98 -4.43
C THR A 324 16.58 -10.24 -5.18
N ALA A 325 16.96 -10.11 -6.46
CA ALA A 325 17.36 -11.25 -7.28
C ALA A 325 18.62 -10.99 -8.12
N ASP A 326 19.60 -11.88 -8.00
CA ASP A 326 20.89 -11.81 -8.70
C ASP A 326 20.73 -12.29 -10.14
N GLN A 327 20.68 -11.35 -11.09
CA GLN A 327 20.32 -11.63 -12.48
C GLN A 327 21.23 -10.96 -13.53
N PRO A 328 22.40 -11.56 -13.80
CA PRO A 328 23.27 -11.14 -14.90
C PRO A 328 22.50 -11.07 -16.22
N GLY A 329 22.55 -9.91 -16.90
CA GLY A 329 21.86 -9.68 -18.16
C GLY A 329 20.40 -9.21 -18.06
N GLY A 330 19.88 -8.98 -16.85
CA GLY A 330 18.75 -8.07 -16.63
C GLY A 330 17.39 -8.48 -17.22
N ARG A 331 17.10 -9.79 -17.36
CA ARG A 331 15.76 -10.33 -17.69
C ARG A 331 15.34 -11.39 -16.68
N LEU A 332 14.17 -11.21 -16.06
CA LEU A 332 13.51 -12.21 -15.21
C LEU A 332 13.32 -13.53 -15.97
N GLY A 333 14.24 -14.47 -15.77
CA GLY A 333 14.14 -15.83 -16.28
C GLY A 333 12.97 -16.60 -15.63
N PRO A 334 12.48 -17.69 -16.27
CA PRO A 334 11.31 -18.44 -15.81
C PRO A 334 11.56 -19.34 -14.58
N ASN A 335 12.47 -18.92 -13.69
CA ASN A 335 12.73 -19.48 -12.36
C ASN A 335 13.25 -18.38 -11.39
N TRP A 336 13.03 -17.09 -11.69
CA TRP A 336 13.66 -15.97 -10.94
C TRP A 336 13.37 -16.02 -9.43
N TRP A 337 12.16 -16.44 -9.05
CA TRP A 337 11.69 -16.63 -7.67
C TRP A 337 12.37 -17.79 -6.91
N LYS A 338 13.20 -18.61 -7.57
CA LYS A 338 14.08 -19.62 -6.92
C LYS A 338 15.44 -19.02 -6.49
N HIS A 339 15.73 -17.79 -6.91
CA HIS A 339 16.97 -17.06 -6.62
C HIS A 339 16.64 -15.64 -6.14
N THR A 340 15.53 -15.50 -5.40
CA THR A 340 15.15 -14.29 -4.66
C THR A 340 15.49 -14.46 -3.19
N ASP A 341 16.30 -13.54 -2.67
CA ASP A 341 16.29 -13.22 -1.25
C ASP A 341 15.15 -12.23 -0.95
N ILE A 342 14.72 -12.18 0.30
CA ILE A 342 13.80 -11.14 0.81
C ILE A 342 14.56 -10.26 1.77
N VAL A 343 14.56 -8.95 1.50
CA VAL A 343 15.19 -7.94 2.35
C VAL A 343 14.11 -7.08 3.02
N THR A 344 14.13 -7.02 4.35
CA THR A 344 13.28 -6.10 5.13
C THR A 344 14.11 -4.99 5.74
N PHE A 345 13.80 -3.74 5.40
CA PHE A 345 14.32 -2.51 5.99
C PHE A 345 13.43 -2.06 7.14
N ASP A 346 14.02 -1.62 8.26
CA ASP A 346 13.33 -0.92 9.35
C ASP A 346 13.98 0.47 9.54
N LEU A 347 13.23 1.55 9.27
CA LEU A 347 13.71 2.94 9.39
C LEU A 347 13.38 3.57 10.75
N ASN A 348 13.05 2.77 11.77
CA ASN A 348 12.78 3.23 13.12
C ASN A 348 14.07 3.77 13.77
N PRO A 349 14.17 5.06 14.15
CA PRO A 349 15.37 5.62 14.79
C PRO A 349 15.62 5.10 16.22
N TYR A 350 14.70 4.33 16.79
CA TYR A 350 14.89 3.57 18.03
C TYR A 350 15.23 2.09 17.77
N GLY A 351 15.21 1.64 16.51
CA GLY A 351 15.73 0.34 16.06
C GLY A 351 17.22 0.15 16.40
N ASP A 352 17.98 1.25 16.49
CA ASP A 352 19.33 1.30 17.08
C ASP A 352 19.43 0.62 18.45
N LYS A 353 18.39 0.74 19.30
CA LYS A 353 18.38 0.10 20.63
C LYS A 353 18.26 -1.43 20.54
N TYR A 354 17.80 -1.92 19.40
CA TYR A 354 17.74 -3.33 19.04
C TYR A 354 18.87 -3.72 18.08
N ALA A 355 19.91 -2.88 17.89
CA ALA A 355 21.10 -3.22 17.08
C ALA A 355 21.98 -4.34 17.65
N HIS A 356 21.53 -5.00 18.72
CA HIS A 356 22.12 -6.22 19.28
C HIS A 356 21.25 -7.47 19.04
N ASN A 357 20.05 -7.30 18.47
CA ASN A 357 19.30 -8.39 17.84
C ASN A 357 19.97 -8.66 16.47
N PRO A 358 20.39 -9.89 16.13
CA PRO A 358 21.17 -10.16 14.92
C PRO A 358 20.42 -9.90 13.59
N TYR A 359 19.15 -9.50 13.63
CA TYR A 359 18.32 -9.16 12.47
C TYR A 359 17.99 -7.65 12.37
N VAL A 360 18.44 -6.80 13.31
CA VAL A 360 18.09 -5.36 13.46
C VAL A 360 19.30 -4.55 14.01
N ALA A 361 19.35 -3.21 13.94
CA ALA A 361 19.84 -2.58 12.72
C ALA A 361 19.45 -1.08 12.42
N CYS A 362 20.34 -0.07 12.54
CA CYS A 362 20.17 1.34 12.04
C CYS A 362 21.51 2.06 11.60
N PRO A 363 21.65 2.76 10.46
CA PRO A 363 22.95 3.10 9.86
C PRO A 363 23.42 4.56 10.09
N PRO A 364 24.70 4.87 9.81
CA PRO A 364 25.11 6.23 9.49
C PRO A 364 24.52 6.71 8.14
N ARG A 365 24.28 8.02 7.99
CA ARG A 365 23.69 8.62 6.78
C ARG A 365 24.73 9.04 5.73
N PRO A 366 24.78 8.39 4.56
CA PRO A 366 25.02 9.05 3.28
C PRO A 366 23.74 9.09 2.42
N ALA A 367 23.61 10.09 1.56
CA ALA A 367 22.35 10.40 0.86
C ALA A 367 22.01 9.48 -0.33
N GLN A 368 22.95 8.63 -0.77
CA GLN A 368 22.83 7.69 -1.89
C GLN A 368 23.67 6.44 -1.57
N TRP A 369 23.15 5.26 -1.87
CA TRP A 369 23.81 3.96 -1.73
C TRP A 369 23.74 3.22 -3.08
N SER A 370 24.82 2.56 -3.52
CA SER A 370 24.75 1.58 -4.62
C SER A 370 24.34 0.20 -4.09
N ALA A 371 23.92 -0.73 -4.95
CA ALA A 371 23.62 -2.09 -4.51
C ALA A 371 24.87 -2.92 -4.19
N GLU A 372 26.02 -2.65 -4.82
CA GLU A 372 27.30 -3.22 -4.36
C GLU A 372 27.62 -2.75 -2.94
N GLN A 373 27.44 -1.45 -2.64
CA GLN A 373 27.55 -0.95 -1.28
C GLN A 373 26.54 -1.63 -0.36
N LEU A 374 25.29 -1.81 -0.79
CA LEU A 374 24.26 -2.53 -0.02
C LEU A 374 24.65 -4.00 0.24
N LYS A 375 25.20 -4.71 -0.74
CA LYS A 375 25.60 -6.12 -0.61
C LYS A 375 26.89 -6.32 0.19
N THR A 376 27.92 -5.51 -0.05
CA THR A 376 29.12 -5.47 0.80
C THR A 376 28.73 -5.11 2.23
N TRP A 377 27.80 -4.18 2.42
CA TRP A 377 27.28 -3.84 3.73
C TRP A 377 26.52 -5.01 4.38
N ILE A 378 25.58 -5.66 3.68
CA ILE A 378 24.86 -6.88 4.13
C ILE A 378 25.83 -8.04 4.47
N ARG A 379 26.92 -8.18 3.71
CA ARG A 379 27.85 -9.32 3.81
C ARG A 379 28.94 -9.15 4.87
N ASP A 380 29.47 -7.93 5.01
CA ASP A 380 30.72 -7.69 5.76
C ASP A 380 30.50 -6.88 7.05
N SER A 381 29.30 -6.33 7.31
CA SER A 381 29.08 -5.36 8.41
C SER A 381 28.49 -5.97 9.67
N ALA A 382 29.31 -6.12 10.70
CA ALA A 382 28.83 -6.30 12.07
C ALA A 382 28.20 -4.98 12.59
N THR A 383 26.91 -4.80 12.32
CA THR A 383 26.09 -3.58 12.53
C THR A 383 26.51 -2.38 11.64
N PRO A 384 25.64 -1.44 11.25
CA PRO A 384 24.15 -1.48 11.11
C PRO A 384 23.67 -0.75 9.79
N LEU A 385 22.46 -0.69 9.17
CA LEU A 385 20.97 -0.91 9.26
C LEU A 385 20.41 -2.33 9.49
N SER A 386 19.09 -2.44 9.62
CA SER A 386 18.27 -3.66 9.68
C SER A 386 17.97 -4.11 8.26
N ALA A 387 18.77 -5.01 7.71
CA ALA A 387 18.46 -5.75 6.49
C ALA A 387 18.50 -7.24 6.81
N SER A 388 17.39 -7.76 7.31
CA SER A 388 17.22 -9.21 7.42
C SER A 388 17.02 -9.77 6.00
N SER A 389 17.98 -10.59 5.56
CA SER A 389 18.01 -11.22 4.24
C SER A 389 17.64 -12.69 4.38
N PHE A 390 16.49 -13.10 3.87
CA PHE A 390 16.00 -14.48 3.94
C PHE A 390 16.17 -15.20 2.60
N ALA A 391 17.02 -16.23 2.59
CA ALA A 391 17.16 -17.14 1.47
C ALA A 391 16.03 -18.17 1.46
N ARG A 392 15.37 -18.36 0.31
CA ARG A 392 14.32 -19.37 0.19
C ARG A 392 14.90 -20.79 0.18
N HIS A 393 14.51 -21.58 1.16
CA HIS A 393 14.91 -22.98 1.30
C HIS A 393 13.91 -24.00 0.75
N GLU A 394 12.71 -23.57 0.33
CA GLU A 394 11.63 -24.45 -0.15
C GLU A 394 11.25 -24.18 -1.61
N GLU A 395 10.70 -25.20 -2.27
CA GLU A 395 10.18 -25.08 -3.65
C GLU A 395 8.78 -24.44 -3.65
N SER A 396 8.72 -23.11 -3.48
CA SER A 396 7.48 -22.33 -3.64
C SER A 396 6.82 -22.56 -5.01
N PRO A 397 5.48 -22.45 -5.11
CA PRO A 397 4.76 -22.50 -6.39
C PRO A 397 5.23 -21.41 -7.38
N THR A 398 4.85 -21.52 -8.65
CA THR A 398 5.39 -20.71 -9.76
C THR A 398 4.97 -19.24 -9.66
N LEU A 399 5.80 -18.38 -9.04
CA LEU A 399 5.43 -17.00 -8.73
C LEU A 399 5.63 -16.04 -9.92
N TYR A 400 4.52 -15.66 -10.55
CA TYR A 400 4.54 -14.70 -11.64
C TYR A 400 4.51 -13.23 -11.19
N SER A 401 3.99 -12.93 -10.00
CA SER A 401 4.04 -11.58 -9.39
C SER A 401 3.74 -11.65 -7.88
N PRO A 402 4.72 -12.02 -7.04
CA PRO A 402 4.49 -12.01 -5.59
C PRO A 402 4.22 -10.59 -5.10
N SER A 403 3.32 -10.47 -4.12
CA SER A 403 3.19 -9.25 -3.31
C SER A 403 3.78 -9.50 -1.94
N ILE A 404 4.39 -8.49 -1.32
CA ILE A 404 5.01 -8.61 0.00
C ILE A 404 4.63 -7.42 0.86
N ILE A 405 4.22 -7.71 2.09
CA ILE A 405 3.68 -6.72 3.02
C ILE A 405 4.46 -6.80 4.32
N ALA A 406 5.04 -5.69 4.76
CA ALA A 406 5.67 -5.61 6.07
C ALA A 406 4.60 -5.61 7.18
N HIS A 407 4.91 -6.19 8.35
CA HIS A 407 3.99 -6.31 9.48
C HIS A 407 4.68 -6.02 10.83
N SER A 408 3.89 -5.88 11.91
CA SER A 408 4.36 -5.57 13.28
C SER A 408 5.49 -6.51 13.78
N TYR A 409 5.48 -7.76 13.34
CA TYR A 409 6.40 -8.82 13.82
C TYR A 409 7.14 -9.56 12.69
N GLY A 410 7.10 -9.07 11.45
CA GLY A 410 7.58 -9.84 10.31
C GLY A 410 7.14 -9.28 8.96
N PHE A 411 6.92 -10.18 8.00
CA PHE A 411 6.29 -9.88 6.70
C PHE A 411 5.41 -11.05 6.23
N THR A 412 4.47 -10.77 5.32
CA THR A 412 3.71 -11.81 4.62
C THR A 412 3.96 -11.74 3.13
N GLU A 413 4.32 -12.87 2.54
CA GLU A 413 4.33 -13.08 1.09
C GLU A 413 2.95 -13.50 0.59
N PHE A 414 2.57 -13.05 -0.61
CA PHE A 414 1.32 -13.40 -1.26
C PHE A 414 1.55 -13.93 -2.66
N PHE A 415 0.91 -15.06 -2.97
CA PHE A 415 1.07 -15.80 -4.20
C PHE A 415 -0.25 -15.73 -4.99
N PRO A 416 -0.44 -14.70 -5.85
CA PRO A 416 -1.65 -14.61 -6.66
C PRO A 416 -1.70 -15.76 -7.70
N PRO A 417 -2.90 -16.24 -8.06
CA PRO A 417 -3.04 -17.32 -9.01
C PRO A 417 -2.53 -16.83 -10.37
N SER A 418 -1.63 -17.59 -10.99
CA SER A 418 -0.95 -17.12 -12.20
C SER A 418 -1.92 -17.01 -13.38
N TYR A 419 -1.92 -15.83 -14.02
CA TYR A 419 -2.79 -15.52 -15.15
C TYR A 419 -2.37 -16.28 -16.42
N GLY A 420 -2.77 -17.56 -16.48
CA GLY A 420 -2.67 -18.42 -17.65
C GLY A 420 -1.82 -19.68 -17.44
N GLN A 421 -2.39 -20.83 -17.81
CA GLN A 421 -1.69 -22.11 -17.99
C GLN A 421 -0.86 -22.64 -16.80
N LEU A 422 -1.47 -22.67 -15.61
CA LEU A 422 -1.13 -23.76 -14.67
C LEU A 422 -1.62 -25.11 -15.23
N PRO A 423 -0.91 -26.22 -14.97
CA PRO A 423 -1.45 -27.56 -15.17
C PRO A 423 -2.74 -27.74 -14.38
N SER A 424 -3.70 -28.48 -14.93
CA SER A 424 -4.98 -28.77 -14.26
C SER A 424 -4.76 -29.54 -12.96
N GLY A 425 -4.84 -28.85 -11.83
CA GLY A 425 -4.62 -29.45 -10.50
C GLY A 425 -4.07 -28.48 -9.44
N VAL A 426 -3.48 -27.34 -9.83
CA VAL A 426 -3.00 -26.31 -8.89
C VAL A 426 -3.76 -25.01 -9.13
N GLN A 427 -4.46 -24.51 -8.10
CA GLN A 427 -5.09 -23.18 -8.06
C GLN A 427 -4.87 -22.47 -6.71
N GLU A 428 -3.90 -22.95 -5.93
CA GLU A 428 -3.57 -22.44 -4.58
C GLU A 428 -3.36 -20.93 -4.60
N ILE A 429 -4.30 -20.17 -4.00
CA ILE A 429 -4.00 -18.83 -3.51
C ILE A 429 -3.36 -19.01 -2.15
N GLY A 430 -2.03 -18.98 -2.13
CA GLY A 430 -1.25 -19.03 -0.91
C GLY A 430 -0.90 -17.64 -0.38
N PHE A 431 -0.81 -17.53 0.94
CA PHE A 431 0.02 -16.54 1.60
C PHE A 431 0.96 -17.28 2.56
N ARG A 432 2.10 -16.65 2.85
CA ARG A 432 3.08 -17.16 3.81
C ARG A 432 3.47 -16.05 4.78
N THR A 433 3.13 -16.22 6.05
CA THR A 433 3.52 -15.25 7.09
C THR A 433 4.80 -15.71 7.76
N HIS A 434 5.83 -14.86 7.73
CA HIS A 434 7.11 -15.08 8.39
C HIS A 434 7.18 -14.23 9.66
N PHE A 435 7.22 -14.87 10.83
CA PHE A 435 7.37 -14.18 12.11
C PHE A 435 8.84 -14.13 12.55
N PHE A 436 9.31 -12.95 12.97
CA PHE A 436 10.64 -12.73 13.55
C PHE A 436 10.64 -13.14 15.04
N GLY A 437 11.05 -14.36 15.36
CA GLY A 437 11.17 -14.84 16.74
C GLY A 437 12.28 -14.14 17.55
N GLN A 438 12.14 -14.11 18.88
CA GLN A 438 13.10 -13.44 19.76
C GLN A 438 14.51 -14.05 19.70
N ASP A 439 14.60 -15.37 19.53
CA ASP A 439 15.85 -16.13 19.46
C ASP A 439 16.37 -16.31 18.01
N GLY A 440 15.74 -15.66 17.03
CA GLY A 440 16.00 -15.90 15.60
C GLY A 440 15.36 -17.16 15.02
N SER A 441 14.50 -17.83 15.81
CA SER A 441 13.61 -18.88 15.30
C SER A 441 12.56 -18.29 14.35
N GLU A 442 12.35 -18.99 13.24
CA GLU A 442 11.28 -18.71 12.29
C GLU A 442 10.04 -19.54 12.64
N ALA A 443 8.88 -18.90 12.60
CA ALA A 443 7.59 -19.59 12.49
C ALA A 443 6.98 -19.22 11.14
N ILE A 444 6.73 -20.24 10.32
CA ILE A 444 6.05 -20.12 9.03
C ILE A 444 4.59 -20.51 9.22
N GLU A 445 3.67 -19.59 8.93
CA GLU A 445 2.25 -19.89 8.80
C GLU A 445 1.85 -19.77 7.33
N ASP A 446 1.69 -20.93 6.68
CA ASP A 446 1.07 -21.06 5.36
C ASP A 446 -0.42 -21.37 5.50
N ALA A 447 -1.26 -20.76 4.67
CA ALA A 447 -2.50 -21.41 4.27
C ALA A 447 -2.71 -21.29 2.75
N ALA A 448 -3.20 -22.39 2.18
CA ALA A 448 -3.57 -22.51 0.78
C ALA A 448 -4.99 -23.11 0.70
N ASP A 449 -5.83 -22.50 -0.13
CA ASP A 449 -7.19 -22.96 -0.49
C ASP A 449 -7.19 -23.60 -1.91
#